data_AF-A0A0C1ZK00-F1
#
_entry.id   AF-A0A0C1ZK00-F1
#
_cell.length_a   1.000
_cell.length_b   1.000
_cell.length_c   1.000
_cell.angle_alpha   90.00
_cell.angle_beta   90.00
_cell.angle_gamma   90.00
#
_symmetry.space_group_name_H-M   'P 1'
#
loop_
_entity.id
_entity.type
_entity.pdbx_description
1 polymer ?
#
loop_
_entity_poly.entity_id
_entity_poly.type
_entity_poly.pdbx_seq_one_letter_code
_entity_poly.pdbx_strand_id
1 'polypeptide(L)'
;MAIHRPDGWVCIKLSLANKSNVYRIFGSWAGGFESPDLWRLSSGFIDGNELELDNGILTIPQLSGSSYQVNIAMQNVLTAYNRSILSQILQNAEKACDEGQEVSVDVIELKCDSLSQLRKQL
;
A
#
# COMPACT_ATOMS: atom_id res chain seq x y z
N MET A 1 17.87 -4.22 -8.62
CA MET A 1 16.44 -3.88 -8.37
C MET A 1 15.87 -4.89 -7.39
N ALA A 2 15.22 -4.43 -6.32
CA ALA A 2 14.58 -5.31 -5.34
C ALA A 2 13.09 -5.44 -5.66
N ILE A 3 12.60 -6.68 -5.74
CA ILE A 3 11.18 -6.98 -5.95
C ILE A 3 10.62 -7.53 -4.63
N HIS A 4 9.59 -6.88 -4.12
CA HIS A 4 8.90 -7.27 -2.89
C HIS A 4 7.59 -7.97 -3.23
N ARG A 5 7.39 -9.18 -2.68
CA ARG A 5 6.19 -10.00 -2.87
C ARG A 5 5.57 -10.30 -1.51
N PRO A 6 4.76 -9.38 -0.96
CA PRO A 6 4.03 -9.65 0.28
C PRO A 6 2.90 -10.65 0.05
N ASP A 7 2.61 -11.47 1.06
CA ASP A 7 1.49 -12.43 1.03
C ASP A 7 0.15 -11.71 1.03
N GLY A 8 0.09 -10.58 1.72
CA GLY A 8 -1.09 -9.72 1.73
C GLY A 8 -0.70 -8.26 1.88
N TRP A 9 -1.58 -7.37 1.46
CA TRP A 9 -1.22 -5.97 1.32
C TRP A 9 -2.40 -5.03 1.44
N VAL A 10 -2.10 -3.79 1.79
CA VAL A 10 -3.06 -2.69 1.87
C VAL A 10 -2.49 -1.47 1.16
N CYS A 11 -3.33 -0.78 0.40
CA CYS A 11 -2.97 0.50 -0.21
C CYS A 11 -3.45 1.63 0.69
N ILE A 12 -2.53 2.52 1.03
CA ILE A 12 -2.78 3.70 1.85
C ILE A 12 -2.60 4.91 0.94
N LYS A 13 -3.66 5.68 0.76
CA LYS A 13 -3.65 6.97 0.08
C LYS A 13 -3.36 8.06 1.10
N LEU A 14 -2.34 8.86 0.83
CA LEU A 14 -2.06 10.09 1.57
C LEU A 14 -2.39 11.27 0.65
N SER A 15 -3.42 12.02 1.03
CA SER A 15 -3.82 13.25 0.37
C SER A 15 -3.31 14.43 1.18
N LEU A 16 -2.44 15.24 0.56
CA LEU A 16 -1.95 16.48 1.14
C LEU A 16 -2.67 17.64 0.46
N ALA A 17 -3.20 18.58 1.25
CA ALA A 17 -3.77 19.81 0.69
C ALA A 17 -2.74 20.49 -0.23
N ASN A 18 -3.15 20.76 -1.48
CA ASN A 18 -2.35 21.39 -2.54
C ASN A 18 -1.17 20.58 -3.12
N LYS A 19 -1.10 19.25 -2.90
CA LYS A 19 -0.09 18.38 -3.55
C LYS A 19 -0.72 17.13 -4.17
N SER A 20 0.02 16.49 -5.08
CA SER A 20 -0.35 15.20 -5.64
C SER A 20 -0.52 14.14 -4.55
N ASN A 21 -1.50 13.26 -4.72
CA ASN A 21 -1.70 12.16 -3.79
C ASN A 21 -0.48 11.23 -3.82
N VAL A 22 -0.09 10.74 -2.65
CA VAL A 22 0.97 9.76 -2.52
C VAL A 22 0.36 8.47 -2.01
N TYR A 23 0.53 7.40 -2.76
CA TYR A 23 0.05 6.08 -2.37
C TYR A 23 1.21 5.28 -1.81
N ARG A 24 0.96 4.55 -0.74
CA ARG A 24 1.93 3.65 -0.12
C ARG A 24 1.32 2.26 -0.03
N ILE A 25 2.17 1.26 -0.18
CA ILE A 25 1.80 -0.14 -0.03
C ILE A 25 2.31 -0.60 1.33
N PHE A 26 1.39 -1.04 2.18
CA PHE A 26 1.70 -1.78 3.38
C PHE A 26 1.71 -3.26 3.02
N GLY A 27 2.91 -3.86 2.94
CA GLY A 27 3.09 -5.27 2.68
C GLY A 27 3.18 -6.06 3.98
N SER A 28 2.49 -7.21 4.01
CA SER A 28 2.48 -8.17 5.10
C SER A 28 3.02 -9.51 4.60
N TRP A 29 3.97 -10.06 5.33
CA TRP A 29 4.46 -11.42 5.16
C TRP A 29 4.03 -12.24 6.37
N ALA A 30 3.26 -13.28 6.11
CA ALA A 30 2.87 -14.20 7.17
C ALA A 30 4.09 -15.04 7.54
N GLY A 31 4.45 -14.98 8.82
CA GLY A 31 5.48 -15.81 9.39
C GLY A 31 5.06 -17.28 9.48
N GLY A 32 6.04 -18.16 9.64
CA GLY A 32 5.83 -19.57 9.92
C GLY A 32 6.33 -19.95 11.31
N PHE A 33 6.44 -21.25 11.58
CA PHE A 33 6.97 -21.74 12.86
C PHE A 33 8.37 -21.20 13.21
N GLU A 34 9.20 -20.94 12.20
CA GLU A 34 10.59 -20.50 12.35
C GLU A 34 10.80 -19.03 11.99
N SER A 35 9.74 -18.28 11.65
CA SER A 35 9.89 -16.89 11.20
C SER A 35 8.75 -16.04 11.71
N PRO A 36 9.02 -14.89 12.35
CA PRO A 36 7.97 -14.01 12.81
C PRO A 36 7.20 -13.40 11.63
N ASP A 37 5.99 -12.92 11.89
CA ASP A 37 5.28 -12.05 10.96
C ASP A 37 6.12 -10.80 10.68
N LEU A 38 6.27 -10.47 9.40
CA LEU A 38 6.99 -9.29 8.96
C LEU A 38 6.03 -8.33 8.26
N TRP A 39 6.33 -7.05 8.37
CA TRP A 39 5.62 -6.00 7.65
C TRP A 39 6.60 -4.99 7.09
N ARG A 40 6.18 -4.30 6.03
CA ARG A 40 6.96 -3.20 5.46
C ARG A 40 6.03 -2.18 4.82
N LEU A 41 6.26 -0.92 5.13
CA LEU A 41 5.63 0.20 4.42
C LEU A 41 6.52 0.64 3.26
N SER A 42 5.94 0.79 2.08
CA SER A 42 6.67 1.21 0.89
C SER A 42 7.03 2.70 0.93
N SER A 43 8.02 3.08 0.11
CA SER A 43 8.43 4.49 -0.07
C SER A 43 7.34 5.32 -0.75
N GLY A 44 6.40 4.65 -1.42
CA GLY A 44 5.28 5.23 -2.10
C GLY A 44 5.45 5.33 -3.61
N PHE A 45 4.33 5.57 -4.26
CA PHE A 45 4.18 5.83 -5.68
C PHE A 45 3.13 6.95 -5.87
N ILE A 46 3.19 7.63 -7.01
CA ILE A 46 2.31 8.76 -7.35
C ILE A 46 1.29 8.34 -8.41
N ASP A 47 0.23 9.13 -8.53
CA ASP A 47 -0.73 9.00 -9.64
C ASP A 47 0.01 9.04 -10.99
N GLY A 48 -0.32 8.11 -11.88
CA GLY A 48 0.29 8.00 -13.21
C GLY A 48 1.56 7.15 -13.31
N ASN A 49 2.00 6.48 -12.23
CA ASN A 49 3.06 5.49 -12.35
C ASN A 49 2.64 4.33 -13.28
N GLU A 50 3.59 3.75 -14.01
CA GLU A 50 3.31 2.60 -14.90
C GLU A 50 3.02 1.36 -14.08
N LEU A 51 1.74 1.18 -13.73
CA LEU A 51 1.23 -0.02 -13.10
C LEU A 51 1.01 -1.09 -14.16
N GLU A 52 1.51 -2.29 -13.88
CA GLU A 52 1.33 -3.45 -14.75
C GLU A 52 0.45 -4.47 -14.03
N LEU A 53 -0.63 -4.92 -14.66
CA LEU A 53 -1.51 -5.95 -14.13
C LEU A 53 -1.43 -7.14 -15.07
N ASP A 54 -0.84 -8.22 -14.58
CA ASP A 54 -0.70 -9.46 -15.31
C ASP A 54 -1.29 -10.60 -14.48
N ASN A 55 -2.29 -11.27 -15.03
CA ASN A 55 -2.86 -12.49 -14.45
C ASN A 55 -3.28 -12.39 -12.96
N GLY A 56 -3.78 -11.22 -12.53
CA GLY A 56 -4.16 -10.93 -11.14
C GLY A 56 -3.01 -10.49 -10.22
N ILE A 57 -1.80 -10.37 -10.75
CA ILE A 57 -0.64 -9.80 -10.07
C ILE A 57 -0.45 -8.35 -10.54
N LEU A 58 -0.55 -7.43 -9.60
CA LEU A 58 -0.31 -6.01 -9.81
C LEU A 58 1.15 -5.67 -9.46
N THR A 59 1.90 -5.20 -10.44
CA THR A 59 3.27 -4.70 -10.27
C THR A 59 3.23 -3.17 -10.13
N ILE A 60 3.71 -2.69 -8.98
CA ILE A 60 3.70 -1.29 -8.58
C ILE A 60 5.14 -0.82 -8.41
N PRO A 61 5.71 -0.07 -9.37
CA PRO A 61 7.02 0.54 -9.22
C PRO A 61 6.97 1.60 -8.11
N GLN A 62 8.03 1.66 -7.30
CA GLN A 62 8.17 2.61 -6.20
C GLN A 62 9.22 3.67 -6.54
N LEU A 63 9.08 4.85 -5.93
CA LEU A 63 10.03 5.96 -6.09
C LEU A 63 11.47 5.61 -5.69
N SER A 64 11.66 4.63 -4.80
CA SER A 64 12.98 4.14 -4.39
C SER A 64 13.69 3.27 -5.43
N GLY A 65 13.05 2.95 -6.56
CA GLY A 65 13.57 2.01 -7.56
C GLY A 65 13.37 0.52 -7.19
N SER A 66 12.58 0.24 -6.14
CA SER A 66 12.04 -1.08 -5.84
C SER A 66 10.67 -1.27 -6.49
N SER A 67 10.24 -2.52 -6.67
CA SER A 67 8.91 -2.82 -7.20
C SER A 67 8.16 -3.74 -6.25
N TYR A 68 6.87 -3.49 -6.05
CA TYR A 68 5.98 -4.36 -5.30
C TYR A 68 5.14 -5.17 -6.27
N GLN A 69 5.19 -6.49 -6.17
CA GLN A 69 4.32 -7.40 -6.90
C GLN A 69 3.31 -7.96 -5.91
N VAL A 70 2.05 -7.54 -6.05
CA VAL A 70 0.97 -7.84 -5.11
C VAL A 70 -0.17 -8.53 -5.83
N ASN A 71 -0.73 -9.58 -5.23
CA ASN A 71 -1.89 -10.24 -5.80
C ASN A 71 -3.15 -9.47 -5.41
N ILE A 72 -3.98 -9.07 -6.39
CA ILE A 72 -5.22 -8.32 -6.13
C ILE A 72 -6.18 -9.08 -5.22
N ALA A 73 -6.20 -10.41 -5.28
CA ALA A 73 -7.05 -11.26 -4.44
C ALA A 73 -6.62 -11.27 -2.97
N MET A 74 -5.35 -10.94 -2.69
CA MET A 74 -4.80 -10.86 -1.34
C MET A 74 -4.82 -9.45 -0.75
N GLN A 75 -5.61 -8.55 -1.35
CA GLN A 75 -5.81 -7.22 -0.79
C GLN A 75 -6.57 -7.30 0.55
N ASN A 76 -6.13 -6.50 1.53
CA ASN A 76 -6.67 -6.46 2.88
C ASN A 76 -6.57 -7.81 3.65
N VAL A 77 -5.76 -8.74 3.15
CA VAL A 77 -5.38 -9.96 3.86
C VAL A 77 -4.17 -9.63 4.72
N LEU A 78 -4.36 -9.52 6.02
CA LEU A 78 -3.30 -9.19 6.98
C LEU A 78 -3.44 -10.10 8.21
N THR A 79 -2.31 -10.51 8.79
CA THR A 79 -2.29 -11.20 10.08
C THR A 79 -2.75 -10.26 11.20
N ALA A 80 -3.16 -10.82 12.35
CA ALA A 80 -3.63 -10.01 13.48
C ALA A 80 -2.56 -9.01 13.97
N TYR A 81 -1.28 -9.44 13.96
CA TYR A 81 -0.15 -8.57 14.30
C TYR A 81 0.02 -7.44 13.28
N ASN A 82 0.01 -7.75 11.99
CA ASN A 82 0.18 -6.73 10.96
C ASN A 82 -1.01 -5.75 10.92
N ARG A 83 -2.22 -6.19 11.27
CA ARG A 83 -3.39 -5.31 11.46
C ARG A 83 -3.22 -4.33 12.62
N SER A 84 -2.65 -4.75 13.74
CA SER A 84 -2.44 -3.86 14.89
C SER A 84 -1.41 -2.78 14.56
N ILE A 85 -0.33 -3.15 13.84
CA ILE A 85 0.65 -2.19 13.33
C ILE A 85 0.01 -1.21 12.33
N LEU A 86 -0.77 -1.70 11.37
CA LEU A 86 -1.47 -0.83 10.42
C LEU A 86 -2.38 0.17 11.16
N SER A 87 -3.14 -0.31 12.15
CA SER A 87 -4.03 0.53 12.96
C SER A 87 -3.24 1.60 13.72
N GLN A 88 -2.07 1.26 14.26
CA GLN A 88 -1.20 2.21 14.93
C GLN A 88 -0.65 3.28 13.97
N ILE A 89 -0.29 2.90 12.74
CA ILE A 89 0.17 3.83 11.71
C ILE A 89 -0.94 4.82 11.34
N LEU A 90 -2.16 4.31 11.14
CA LEU A 90 -3.33 5.15 10.83
C LEU A 90 -3.64 6.11 11.98
N GLN A 91 -3.70 5.62 13.21
CA GLN A 91 -3.95 6.46 14.38
C GLN A 91 -2.88 7.54 14.57
N ASN A 92 -1.61 7.22 14.30
CA ASN A 92 -0.52 8.20 14.37
C ASN A 92 -0.64 9.26 13.27
N ALA A 93 -1.10 8.87 12.09
CA ALA A 93 -1.35 9.81 11.01
C ALA A 93 -2.55 10.72 11.31
N GLU A 94 -3.63 10.19 11.90
CA GLU A 94 -4.78 10.99 12.35
C GLU A 94 -4.37 12.02 13.41
N LYS A 95 -3.55 11.63 14.40
CA LYS A 95 -3.01 12.56 15.40
C LYS A 95 -2.14 13.66 14.78
N ALA A 96 -1.30 13.31 13.80
CA ALA A 96 -0.48 14.29 13.09
C ALA A 96 -1.34 15.27 12.27
N CYS A 97 -2.53 14.85 11.82
CA CYS A 97 -3.48 15.74 11.16
C CYS A 97 -4.07 16.78 12.12
N ASP A 98 -4.33 16.38 13.38
CA ASP A 98 -4.87 17.27 14.43
C ASP A 98 -3.86 18.35 14.86
N GLU A 99 -2.56 18.05 14.77
CA GLU A 99 -1.46 18.97 15.09
C GLU A 99 -1.17 20.02 13.98
N GLY A 100 -2.06 20.17 12.99
CA GLY A 100 -2.02 21.26 12.01
C GLY A 100 -1.33 20.93 10.68
N GLN A 101 -1.11 19.65 10.36
CA GLN A 101 -0.78 19.23 8.99
C GLN A 101 -2.06 18.77 8.27
N GLU A 102 -2.46 19.43 7.19
CA GLU A 102 -3.58 19.01 6.33
C GLU A 102 -3.24 17.73 5.52
N VAL A 103 -3.11 16.60 6.22
CA VAL A 103 -2.83 15.29 5.63
C VAL A 103 -3.99 14.36 5.93
N SER A 104 -4.78 14.04 4.92
CA SER A 104 -5.81 12.99 5.00
C SER A 104 -5.19 11.65 4.63
N VAL A 105 -5.46 10.63 5.43
CA VAL A 105 -4.97 9.26 5.20
C VAL A 105 -6.15 8.32 5.08
N ASP A 106 -6.26 7.68 3.91
CA ASP A 106 -7.37 6.80 3.57
C ASP A 106 -6.83 5.44 3.14
N VAL A 107 -7.44 4.37 3.63
CA VAL A 107 -7.17 3.02 3.09
C VAL A 107 -8.05 2.82 1.87
N ILE A 108 -7.42 2.57 0.71
CA ILE A 108 -8.14 2.36 -0.54
C ILE A 108 -8.11 0.89 -0.97
N GLU A 109 -9.25 0.41 -1.45
CA GLU A 109 -9.36 -0.86 -2.13
C GLU A 109 -9.17 -0.64 -3.63
N LEU A 110 -8.25 -1.37 -4.23
CA LEU A 110 -7.93 -1.29 -5.65
C LEU A 110 -8.67 -2.43 -6.32
N LYS A 111 -9.96 -2.21 -6.57
CA LYS A 111 -10.83 -3.18 -7.26
C LYS A 111 -10.65 -2.98 -8.75
N CYS A 112 -10.00 -3.94 -9.43
CA CYS A 112 -9.84 -3.87 -10.88
C CYS A 112 -9.89 -5.24 -11.54
N ASP A 113 -10.75 -5.31 -12.56
CA ASP A 113 -10.71 -6.31 -13.63
C ASP A 113 -9.78 -5.86 -14.78
N SER A 114 -9.42 -4.56 -14.85
CA SER A 114 -8.59 -4.00 -15.94
C SER A 114 -7.75 -2.78 -15.53
N LEU A 115 -6.55 -2.65 -16.13
CA LEU A 115 -5.61 -1.52 -15.93
C LEU A 115 -6.23 -0.13 -16.19
N SER A 116 -7.16 -0.03 -17.15
CA SER A 116 -7.80 1.23 -17.47
C SER A 116 -8.74 1.72 -16.36
N GLN A 117 -9.29 0.81 -15.55
CA GLN A 117 -10.08 1.17 -14.37
C GLN A 117 -9.16 1.59 -13.22
N LEU A 118 -8.01 0.94 -13.08
CA LEU A 118 -7.03 1.23 -12.03
C LEU A 118 -6.49 2.65 -12.17
N ARG A 119 -6.13 3.04 -13.41
CA ARG A 119 -5.70 4.41 -13.75
C ARG A 119 -6.78 5.48 -13.61
N LYS A 120 -8.05 5.11 -13.43
CA LYS A 120 -9.13 6.08 -13.13
C LYS A 120 -9.34 6.25 -11.62
N GLN A 121 -8.89 5.29 -10.81
CA GLN A 121 -9.02 5.31 -9.35
C GLN A 121 -7.81 5.98 -8.67
N LEU A 122 -6.68 6.01 -9.37
CA LEU A 122 -5.45 6.70 -9.03
C LEU A 122 -5.38 7.96 -9.90
#